data_AF-V5DWY9-F1
#
_entry.id   AF-V5DWY9-F1
#
_cell.length_a   1.000
_cell.length_b   1.000
_cell.length_c   1.000
_cell.angle_alpha   90.00
_cell.angle_beta   90.00
_cell.angle_gamma   90.00
#
_symmetry.space_group_name_H-M   'P 1'
#
loop_
_entity.id
_entity.type
_entity.pdbx_description
1 polymer ?
#
loop_
_entity_poly.entity_id
_entity_poly.type
_entity_poly.pdbx_seq_one_letter_code
_entity_poly.pdbx_strand_id
1 'polypeptide(L)'
;MNRKISVAISDVSNKNWPFEGLKELIDFLKAEAKYWEEKRAAISPQNNTSNVHKHLDAHGILSNAVSTIEGWENILDSWDENQLNQQLNNLFQSISLQSSWLWSGHPFSNQFIKCYEIFGENAATAFLDLILRKQASNITNGESFLGSVLAYEFLNQDSNLTKRHISEQASLEHLRSTLDETTTQLIGKVESFTDNFSNWDTEIKNGWQDWLINTAKDFKTSQDTNKEGFNKYMKDCETRVSDLENTYQEKLRLEKPATYWKKAAKKYGFQGGLWFLALVSFVLLGILYFRDLYVSWLGGHEIAMNVNTIQGVVIFGSILAIYAFLVRTLSRLIFSSFHLMRDAEERELLTYLYLSLSKDREIGEASRDIVLQALFSRSETGLLASESGPTMPGIGELFKHSQK
;
A
#
# COMPACT_ATOMS: atom_id res chain seq x y z
N MET A 1 -38.17 -95.84 58.02
CA MET A 1 -38.44 -94.38 58.08
C MET A 1 -39.41 -93.85 57.00
N ASN A 2 -40.41 -94.62 56.53
CA ASN A 2 -41.47 -94.06 55.67
C ASN A 2 -42.73 -93.88 56.51
N ARG A 3 -42.86 -92.70 57.14
CA ARG A 3 -44.02 -92.32 57.94
C ARG A 3 -44.59 -91.01 57.44
N LYS A 4 -45.91 -90.90 57.49
CA LYS A 4 -46.62 -89.66 57.20
C LYS A 4 -46.45 -88.69 58.37
N ILE A 5 -46.14 -87.45 58.06
CA ILE A 5 -46.02 -86.34 59.00
C ILE A 5 -46.81 -85.15 58.48
N SER A 6 -47.03 -84.15 59.32
CA SER A 6 -47.58 -82.86 58.91
C SER A 6 -46.85 -81.78 59.68
N VAL A 7 -45.70 -81.35 59.13
CA VAL A 7 -44.83 -80.36 59.74
C VAL A 7 -44.41 -79.36 58.67
N ALA A 8 -44.36 -78.08 59.03
CA ALA A 8 -43.82 -77.04 58.18
C ALA A 8 -42.64 -76.36 58.86
N ILE A 9 -41.57 -76.14 58.11
CA ILE A 9 -40.42 -75.33 58.56
C ILE A 9 -40.39 -74.01 57.78
N SER A 10 -39.97 -72.95 58.48
CA SER A 10 -39.92 -71.60 57.93
C SER A 10 -38.49 -71.10 57.89
N ASP A 11 -38.16 -70.46 56.79
CA ASP A 11 -36.89 -69.77 56.58
C ASP A 11 -36.88 -68.34 57.16
N VAL A 12 -35.71 -67.69 57.30
CA VAL A 12 -35.58 -66.28 57.72
C VAL A 12 -36.33 -65.29 56.82
N SER A 13 -36.59 -65.67 55.56
CA SER A 13 -37.43 -64.92 54.63
C SER A 13 -38.94 -65.06 54.88
N ASN A 14 -39.35 -65.80 55.92
CA ASN A 14 -40.73 -66.23 56.20
C ASN A 14 -41.35 -67.14 55.11
N LYS A 15 -40.52 -67.77 54.29
CA LYS A 15 -40.97 -68.79 53.34
C LYS A 15 -41.20 -70.12 54.07
N ASN A 16 -42.41 -70.67 53.94
CA ASN A 16 -42.81 -71.91 54.61
C ASN A 16 -42.68 -73.11 53.66
N TRP A 17 -42.17 -74.23 54.19
CA TRP A 17 -42.01 -75.50 53.49
C TRP A 17 -42.79 -76.60 54.23
N PRO A 18 -43.94 -77.03 53.72
CA PRO A 18 -44.70 -78.14 54.30
C PRO A 18 -44.10 -79.50 53.89
N PHE A 19 -44.07 -80.44 54.82
CA PHE A 19 -43.59 -81.80 54.61
C PHE A 19 -44.66 -82.82 55.02
N GLU A 20 -44.92 -83.77 54.13
CA GLU A 20 -45.89 -84.85 54.34
C GLU A 20 -45.21 -86.20 54.65
N GLY A 21 -43.92 -86.34 54.34
CA GLY A 21 -43.12 -87.53 54.57
C GLY A 21 -41.89 -87.28 55.46
N LEU A 22 -41.67 -88.14 56.46
CA LEU A 22 -40.50 -88.03 57.35
C LEU A 22 -39.18 -88.14 56.58
N LYS A 23 -39.12 -89.02 55.57
CA LYS A 23 -37.94 -89.20 54.73
C LYS A 23 -37.64 -87.96 53.88
N GLU A 24 -38.67 -87.32 53.32
CA GLU A 24 -38.54 -86.11 52.52
C GLU A 24 -38.00 -84.94 53.35
N LEU A 25 -38.47 -84.81 54.59
CA LEU A 25 -37.94 -83.85 55.55
C LEU A 25 -36.47 -84.10 55.86
N ILE A 26 -36.08 -85.35 56.14
CA ILE A 26 -34.68 -85.71 56.43
C ILE A 26 -33.78 -85.44 55.22
N ASP A 27 -34.20 -85.84 54.02
CA ASP A 27 -33.43 -85.66 52.78
C ASP A 27 -33.27 -84.16 52.46
N PHE A 28 -34.30 -83.35 52.69
CA PHE A 28 -34.24 -81.90 52.56
C PHE A 28 -33.27 -81.27 53.56
N LEU A 29 -33.37 -81.62 54.86
CA LEU A 29 -32.47 -81.10 55.89
C LEU A 29 -31.02 -81.50 55.63
N LYS A 30 -30.76 -82.73 55.15
CA LYS A 30 -29.42 -83.19 54.75
C LYS A 30 -28.86 -82.43 53.56
N ALA A 31 -29.66 -82.20 52.53
CA ALA A 31 -29.23 -81.45 51.35
C ALA A 31 -28.87 -80.00 51.71
N GLU A 32 -29.69 -79.38 52.54
CA GLU A 32 -29.49 -78.01 52.99
C GLU A 32 -28.31 -77.89 53.97
N ALA A 33 -28.17 -78.81 54.92
CA ALA A 33 -27.01 -78.88 55.80
C ALA A 33 -25.71 -79.03 55.00
N LYS A 34 -25.69 -79.93 54.00
CA LYS A 34 -24.52 -80.14 53.14
C LYS A 34 -24.17 -78.90 52.33
N TYR A 35 -25.16 -78.19 51.77
CA TYR A 35 -24.91 -76.94 51.04
C TYR A 35 -24.22 -75.89 51.91
N TRP A 36 -24.73 -75.65 53.12
CA TRP A 36 -24.13 -74.68 54.03
C TRP A 36 -22.78 -75.14 54.58
N GLU A 37 -22.57 -76.44 54.75
CA GLU A 37 -21.26 -77.02 55.10
C GLU A 37 -20.20 -76.72 54.04
N GLU A 38 -20.49 -77.01 52.77
CA GLU A 38 -19.59 -76.79 51.65
C GLU A 38 -19.24 -75.30 51.51
N LYS A 39 -20.23 -74.42 51.67
CA LYS A 39 -20.02 -72.96 51.58
C LYS A 39 -19.26 -72.40 52.77
N ARG A 40 -19.52 -72.89 53.99
CA ARG A 40 -18.74 -72.53 55.18
C ARG A 40 -17.28 -72.97 55.06
N ALA A 41 -17.05 -74.21 54.60
CA ALA A 41 -15.71 -74.75 54.37
C ALA A 41 -14.92 -73.94 53.33
N ALA A 42 -15.59 -73.47 52.26
CA ALA A 42 -14.97 -72.64 51.24
C ALA A 42 -14.53 -71.26 51.75
N ILE A 43 -15.22 -70.72 52.76
CA ILE A 43 -15.02 -69.36 53.27
C ILE A 43 -13.98 -69.31 54.42
N SER A 44 -13.81 -70.38 55.19
CA SER A 44 -12.90 -70.40 56.35
C SER A 44 -11.86 -71.52 56.31
N PRO A 45 -10.75 -71.35 55.58
CA PRO A 45 -9.62 -72.30 55.64
C PRO A 45 -8.70 -72.10 56.85
N GLN A 46 -8.86 -71.03 57.66
CA GLN A 46 -7.92 -70.66 58.73
C GLN A 46 -8.59 -70.16 60.02
N ASN A 47 -8.59 -71.02 61.05
CA ASN A 47 -8.50 -70.74 62.49
C ASN A 47 -9.11 -69.44 63.06
N ASN A 48 -10.41 -69.20 62.88
CA ASN A 48 -11.21 -68.44 63.85
C ASN A 48 -12.68 -68.85 63.78
N THR A 49 -13.03 -69.87 64.55
CA THR A 49 -14.38 -70.46 64.62
C THR A 49 -15.36 -69.67 65.49
N SER A 50 -14.99 -68.49 66.00
CA SER A 50 -15.80 -67.81 67.01
C SER A 50 -16.89 -66.89 66.46
N ASN A 51 -16.73 -66.30 65.27
CA ASN A 51 -17.72 -65.37 64.69
C ASN A 51 -17.99 -65.71 63.22
N VAL A 52 -18.69 -66.82 62.99
CA VAL A 52 -19.27 -67.11 61.67
C VAL A 52 -20.67 -66.49 61.63
N HIS A 53 -21.03 -65.84 60.53
CA HIS A 53 -22.37 -65.25 60.39
C HIS A 53 -23.45 -66.29 60.68
N LYS A 54 -24.44 -65.92 61.49
CA LYS A 54 -25.53 -66.80 61.96
C LYS A 54 -26.20 -67.67 60.88
N HIS A 55 -26.24 -67.19 59.64
CA HIS A 55 -26.84 -67.92 58.50
C HIS A 55 -25.91 -68.94 57.85
N LEU A 56 -24.59 -68.77 57.97
CA LEU A 56 -23.60 -69.75 57.52
C LEU A 56 -23.43 -70.89 58.54
N ASP A 57 -23.74 -70.63 59.82
CA ASP A 57 -23.75 -71.65 60.89
C ASP A 57 -25.05 -72.49 60.93
N ALA A 58 -25.99 -72.23 60.00
CA ALA A 58 -27.22 -73.00 59.85
C ALA A 58 -26.96 -74.50 59.63
N HIS A 59 -25.81 -74.87 59.06
CA HIS A 59 -25.39 -76.28 58.94
C HIS A 59 -25.44 -77.02 60.29
N GLY A 60 -24.86 -76.44 61.35
CA GLY A 60 -24.79 -77.13 62.65
C GLY A 60 -26.17 -77.39 63.24
N ILE A 61 -27.07 -76.42 63.10
CA ILE A 61 -28.46 -76.52 63.55
C ILE A 61 -29.21 -77.61 62.77
N LEU A 62 -29.06 -77.63 61.44
CA LEU A 62 -29.71 -78.61 60.57
C LEU A 62 -29.15 -80.03 60.78
N SER A 63 -27.84 -80.18 60.94
CA SER A 63 -27.19 -81.46 61.22
C SER A 63 -27.61 -82.03 62.58
N ASN A 64 -27.72 -81.20 63.62
CA ASN A 64 -28.23 -81.61 64.93
C ASN A 64 -29.71 -82.05 64.87
N ALA A 65 -30.51 -81.37 64.04
CA ALA A 65 -31.89 -81.78 63.80
C ALA A 65 -31.96 -83.16 63.14
N VAL A 66 -31.15 -83.38 62.09
CA VAL A 66 -31.04 -84.67 61.40
C VAL A 66 -30.60 -85.78 62.35
N SER A 67 -29.53 -85.58 63.14
CA SER A 67 -29.04 -86.59 64.07
C SER A 67 -30.05 -86.94 65.17
N THR A 68 -30.83 -85.97 65.62
CA THR A 68 -31.89 -86.20 66.62
C THR A 68 -33.02 -87.03 66.03
N ILE A 69 -33.44 -86.72 64.79
CA ILE A 69 -34.49 -87.46 64.09
C ILE A 69 -34.02 -88.89 63.74
N GLU A 70 -32.75 -89.07 63.37
CA GLU A 70 -32.15 -90.39 63.13
C GLU A 70 -31.98 -91.18 64.43
N GLY A 71 -31.67 -90.51 65.55
CA GLY A 71 -31.62 -91.14 66.87
C GLY A 71 -32.96 -91.74 67.33
N TRP A 72 -34.08 -91.28 66.76
CA TRP A 72 -35.40 -91.85 67.01
C TRP A 72 -35.65 -93.17 66.25
N GLU A 73 -34.74 -93.62 65.38
CA GLU A 73 -34.92 -94.81 64.53
C GLU A 73 -35.33 -96.06 65.33
N ASN A 74 -34.75 -96.24 66.51
CA ASN A 74 -35.02 -97.39 67.38
C ASN A 74 -36.33 -97.30 68.19
N ILE A 75 -36.96 -96.12 68.25
CA ILE A 75 -38.16 -95.83 69.06
C ILE A 75 -39.37 -95.47 68.16
N LEU A 76 -39.11 -95.19 66.89
CA LEU A 76 -40.10 -94.77 65.89
C LEU A 76 -41.29 -95.72 65.75
N ASP A 77 -41.10 -97.03 65.94
CA ASP A 77 -42.20 -98.01 65.88
C ASP A 77 -43.18 -97.91 67.06
N SER A 78 -42.76 -97.32 68.19
CA SER A 78 -43.56 -97.18 69.41
C SER A 78 -44.44 -95.91 69.45
N TRP A 79 -44.20 -94.94 68.57
CA TRP A 79 -44.96 -93.69 68.53
C TRP A 79 -46.12 -93.75 67.53
N ASP A 80 -47.21 -93.06 67.82
CA ASP A 80 -48.27 -92.78 66.83
C ASP A 80 -47.94 -91.53 65.98
N GLU A 81 -48.73 -91.27 64.91
CA GLU A 81 -48.50 -90.14 64.00
C GLU A 81 -48.64 -88.77 64.70
N ASN A 82 -49.49 -88.65 65.73
CA ASN A 82 -49.68 -87.41 66.47
C ASN A 82 -48.51 -87.12 67.41
N GLN A 83 -48.00 -88.14 68.09
CA GLN A 83 -46.82 -88.08 68.94
C GLN A 83 -45.56 -87.74 68.13
N LEU A 84 -45.41 -88.34 66.94
CA LEU A 84 -44.30 -88.00 66.03
C LEU A 84 -44.34 -86.53 65.59
N ASN A 85 -45.52 -86.03 65.22
CA ASN A 85 -45.69 -84.62 64.85
C ASN A 85 -45.44 -83.68 66.04
N GLN A 86 -45.86 -84.05 67.26
CA GLN A 86 -45.56 -83.28 68.47
C GLN A 86 -44.06 -83.21 68.76
N GLN A 87 -43.34 -84.32 68.64
CA GLN A 87 -41.88 -84.35 68.86
C GLN A 87 -41.12 -83.55 67.79
N LEU A 88 -41.53 -83.64 66.53
CA LEU A 88 -40.95 -82.81 65.46
C LEU A 88 -41.21 -81.33 65.68
N ASN A 89 -42.44 -80.94 66.06
CA ASN A 89 -42.75 -79.55 66.36
C ASN A 89 -41.97 -79.02 67.57
N ASN A 90 -41.81 -79.84 68.63
CA ASN A 90 -40.98 -79.49 69.78
C ASN A 90 -39.51 -79.31 69.38
N LEU A 91 -38.98 -80.18 68.51
CA LEU A 91 -37.62 -80.06 67.98
C LEU A 91 -37.45 -78.74 67.24
N PHE A 92 -38.31 -78.44 66.26
CA PHE A 92 -38.24 -77.20 65.46
C PHE A 92 -38.59 -75.91 66.22
N GLN A 93 -39.24 -76.00 67.38
CA GLN A 93 -39.39 -74.88 68.31
C GLN A 93 -38.13 -74.69 69.16
N SER A 94 -37.47 -75.79 69.57
CA SER A 94 -36.25 -75.74 70.36
C SER A 94 -35.04 -75.25 69.55
N ILE A 95 -34.94 -75.65 68.28
CA ILE A 95 -33.95 -75.15 67.34
C ILE A 95 -34.61 -73.97 66.62
N SER A 96 -34.22 -72.73 66.91
CA SER A 96 -34.88 -71.53 66.37
C SER A 96 -34.64 -71.33 64.87
N LEU A 97 -35.11 -72.27 64.04
CA LEU A 97 -34.78 -72.43 62.62
C LEU A 97 -35.11 -71.16 61.83
N GLN A 98 -36.28 -70.57 62.10
CA GLN A 98 -36.76 -69.34 61.46
C GLN A 98 -35.84 -68.11 61.65
N SER A 99 -35.01 -68.10 62.69
CA SER A 99 -34.11 -66.97 62.97
C SER A 99 -32.73 -67.11 62.32
N SER A 100 -32.32 -68.34 62.04
CA SER A 100 -30.92 -68.70 61.78
C SER A 100 -30.74 -69.35 60.41
N TRP A 101 -31.70 -70.13 59.94
CA TRP A 101 -31.62 -70.74 58.63
C TRP A 101 -31.96 -69.72 57.53
N LEU A 102 -31.18 -69.75 56.45
CA LEU A 102 -31.45 -69.10 55.17
C LEU A 102 -31.60 -70.22 54.12
N TRP A 103 -32.64 -70.22 53.30
CA TRP A 103 -32.79 -71.25 52.27
C TRP A 103 -31.81 -71.04 51.10
N SER A 104 -31.05 -72.08 50.76
CA SER A 104 -30.01 -72.07 49.70
C SER A 104 -30.54 -71.67 48.32
N GLY A 105 -31.81 -71.94 48.04
CA GLY A 105 -32.44 -71.66 46.74
C GLY A 105 -32.89 -70.22 46.51
N HIS A 106 -32.68 -69.30 47.47
CA HIS A 106 -32.98 -67.88 47.21
C HIS A 106 -32.01 -67.30 46.17
N PRO A 107 -32.50 -66.46 45.22
CA PRO A 107 -31.64 -65.80 44.23
C PRO A 107 -30.49 -64.99 44.83
N PHE A 108 -30.69 -64.50 46.06
CA PHE A 108 -29.71 -63.71 46.79
C PHE A 108 -28.76 -64.54 47.67
N SER A 109 -28.99 -65.85 47.89
CA SER A 109 -28.14 -66.68 48.77
C SER A 109 -26.70 -66.77 48.26
N ASN A 110 -26.51 -66.96 46.96
CA ASN A 110 -25.18 -67.00 46.36
C ASN A 110 -24.50 -65.61 46.37
N GLN A 111 -25.28 -64.54 46.17
CA GLN A 111 -24.75 -63.17 46.19
C GLN A 111 -24.38 -62.73 47.61
N PHE A 112 -25.15 -63.17 48.61
CA PHE A 112 -24.83 -63.01 50.03
C PHE A 112 -23.50 -63.70 50.38
N ILE A 113 -23.30 -64.94 49.93
CA ILE A 113 -22.06 -65.70 50.13
C ILE A 113 -20.86 -64.94 49.52
N LYS A 114 -20.99 -64.44 48.29
CA LYS A 114 -19.93 -63.65 47.64
C LYS A 114 -19.67 -62.32 48.36
N CYS A 115 -20.72 -61.67 48.84
CA CYS A 115 -20.59 -60.44 49.62
C CYS A 115 -19.80 -60.70 50.92
N TYR A 116 -20.09 -61.82 51.60
CA TYR A 116 -19.35 -62.26 52.78
C TYR A 116 -17.88 -62.58 52.47
N GLU A 117 -17.61 -63.28 51.37
CA GLU A 117 -16.26 -63.66 50.94
C GLU A 117 -15.36 -62.44 50.65
N ILE A 118 -15.90 -61.43 49.97
CA ILE A 118 -15.11 -60.29 49.49
C ILE A 118 -15.02 -59.18 50.54
N PHE A 119 -16.12 -58.90 51.26
CA PHE A 119 -16.26 -57.70 52.09
C PHE A 119 -16.48 -57.98 53.58
N GLY A 120 -16.52 -59.27 53.97
CA GLY A 120 -16.61 -59.68 55.37
C GLY A 120 -18.02 -59.70 55.94
N GLU A 121 -18.11 -60.00 57.24
CA GLU A 121 -19.37 -60.26 57.96
C GLU A 121 -20.33 -59.06 57.93
N ASN A 122 -19.83 -57.87 58.23
CA ASN A 122 -20.63 -56.65 58.33
C ASN A 122 -21.32 -56.28 57.00
N ALA A 123 -20.61 -56.46 55.89
CA ALA A 123 -21.14 -56.22 54.55
C ALA A 123 -22.27 -57.21 54.23
N ALA A 124 -22.06 -58.49 54.56
CA ALA A 124 -23.04 -59.54 54.31
C ALA A 124 -24.30 -59.38 55.16
N THR A 125 -24.16 -58.95 56.42
CA THR A 125 -25.30 -58.62 57.29
C THR A 125 -26.10 -57.46 56.71
N ALA A 126 -25.44 -56.38 56.30
CA ALA A 126 -26.10 -55.22 55.69
C ALA A 126 -26.79 -55.58 54.37
N PHE A 127 -26.17 -56.44 53.56
CA PHE A 127 -26.75 -56.98 52.32
C PHE A 127 -28.07 -57.72 52.59
N LEU A 128 -28.09 -58.61 53.58
CA LEU A 128 -29.30 -59.36 53.94
C LEU A 128 -30.35 -58.49 54.63
N ASP A 129 -29.97 -57.56 55.49
CA ASP A 129 -30.92 -56.64 56.13
C ASP A 129 -31.65 -55.79 55.08
N LEU A 130 -30.94 -55.30 54.05
CA LEU A 130 -31.59 -54.53 52.99
C LEU A 130 -32.52 -55.40 52.13
N ILE A 131 -32.14 -56.65 51.82
CA ILE A 131 -32.95 -57.54 50.98
C ILE A 131 -34.16 -58.10 51.73
N LEU A 132 -33.97 -58.60 52.96
CA LEU A 132 -35.01 -59.28 53.74
C LEU A 132 -35.91 -58.29 54.48
N ARG A 133 -35.35 -57.22 55.05
CA ARG A 133 -36.08 -56.28 55.90
C ARG A 133 -36.37 -54.95 55.22
N LYS A 134 -35.80 -54.68 54.04
CA LYS A 134 -35.89 -53.38 53.33
C LYS A 134 -35.42 -52.21 54.21
N GLN A 135 -34.49 -52.47 55.11
CA GLN A 135 -33.95 -51.49 56.05
C GLN A 135 -32.45 -51.36 55.85
N ALA A 136 -31.97 -50.12 55.79
CA ALA A 136 -30.56 -49.80 55.82
C ALA A 136 -30.11 -49.50 57.26
N SER A 137 -30.53 -50.34 58.21
CA SER A 137 -30.11 -50.23 59.61
C SER A 137 -28.71 -50.83 59.78
N ASN A 138 -27.84 -50.16 60.54
CA ASN A 138 -26.45 -50.56 60.86
C ASN A 138 -25.36 -50.23 59.81
N ILE A 139 -25.53 -49.19 58.98
CA ILE A 139 -24.39 -48.64 58.22
C ILE A 139 -23.46 -47.89 59.19
N THR A 140 -22.54 -48.63 59.79
CA THR A 140 -21.63 -48.14 60.84
C THR A 140 -20.18 -48.10 60.36
N ASN A 141 -19.85 -48.85 59.31
CA ASN A 141 -18.52 -48.94 58.74
C ASN A 141 -18.57 -49.04 57.20
N GLY A 142 -17.42 -48.83 56.53
CA GLY A 142 -17.34 -48.87 55.06
C GLY A 142 -17.81 -50.20 54.47
N GLU A 143 -17.59 -51.31 55.16
CA GLU A 143 -18.04 -52.65 54.75
C GLU A 143 -19.57 -52.75 54.72
N SER A 144 -20.26 -52.29 55.76
CA SER A 144 -21.73 -52.26 55.82
C SER A 144 -22.35 -51.33 54.76
N PHE A 145 -21.65 -50.26 54.38
CA PHE A 145 -22.06 -49.41 53.26
C PHE A 145 -21.92 -50.15 51.92
N LEU A 146 -20.79 -50.82 51.68
CA LEU A 146 -20.57 -51.62 50.47
C LEU A 146 -21.60 -52.75 50.33
N GLY A 147 -21.91 -53.44 51.44
CA GLY A 147 -22.97 -54.45 51.47
C GLY A 147 -24.34 -53.91 51.07
N SER A 148 -24.68 -52.71 51.55
CA SER A 148 -25.94 -52.02 51.19
C SER A 148 -25.97 -51.60 49.72
N VAL A 149 -24.85 -51.13 49.17
CA VAL A 149 -24.73 -50.78 47.74
C VAL A 149 -24.87 -52.02 46.85
N LEU A 150 -24.23 -53.14 47.22
CA LEU A 150 -24.37 -54.40 46.48
C LEU A 150 -25.80 -54.95 46.51
N ALA A 151 -26.49 -54.80 47.64
CA ALA A 151 -27.90 -55.16 47.73
C ALA A 151 -28.78 -54.24 46.85
N TYR A 152 -28.48 -52.93 46.80
CA TYR A 152 -29.16 -52.00 45.91
C TYR A 152 -28.94 -52.36 44.43
N GLU A 153 -27.71 -52.67 44.02
CA GLU A 153 -27.41 -53.13 42.65
C GLU A 153 -28.12 -54.44 42.31
N PHE A 154 -28.13 -55.39 43.25
CA PHE A 154 -28.83 -56.66 43.08
C PHE A 154 -30.34 -56.48 42.89
N LEU A 155 -30.96 -55.54 43.59
CA LEU A 155 -32.39 -55.24 43.47
C LEU A 155 -32.73 -54.44 42.21
N ASN A 156 -31.82 -53.59 41.73
CA ASN A 156 -32.08 -52.64 40.64
C ASN A 156 -31.19 -52.92 39.41
N GLN A 157 -31.21 -54.16 38.92
CA GLN A 157 -30.40 -54.61 37.78
C GLN A 157 -30.67 -53.80 36.48
N ASP A 158 -31.83 -53.16 36.37
CA ASP A 158 -32.23 -52.34 35.21
C ASP A 158 -32.06 -50.82 35.40
N SER A 159 -31.37 -50.38 36.46
CA SER A 159 -31.16 -48.95 36.76
C SER A 159 -30.33 -48.24 35.68
N ASN A 160 -30.85 -47.15 35.11
CA ASN A 160 -30.18 -46.31 34.11
C ASN A 160 -29.28 -45.21 34.71
N LEU A 161 -29.13 -45.14 36.04
CA LEU A 161 -28.50 -44.00 36.72
C LEU A 161 -26.99 -43.83 36.47
N THR A 162 -26.32 -44.76 35.76
CA THR A 162 -24.83 -44.78 35.65
C THR A 162 -24.26 -45.13 34.26
N LYS A 163 -24.98 -44.95 33.15
CA LYS A 163 -24.38 -45.19 31.82
C LYS A 163 -23.62 -43.97 31.30
N ARG A 164 -22.40 -43.76 31.83
CA ARG A 164 -21.38 -42.78 31.38
C ARG A 164 -21.23 -42.69 29.85
N HIS A 165 -21.39 -43.81 29.15
CA HIS A 165 -21.31 -43.88 27.69
C HIS A 165 -22.30 -42.94 26.96
N ILE A 166 -23.50 -42.69 27.51
CA ILE A 166 -24.52 -41.86 26.83
C ILE A 166 -24.11 -40.38 26.83
N SER A 167 -23.60 -39.87 27.95
CA SER A 167 -23.13 -38.49 28.04
C SER A 167 -21.83 -38.27 27.27
N GLU A 168 -20.94 -39.27 27.25
CA GLU A 168 -19.73 -39.24 26.42
C GLU A 168 -20.06 -39.24 24.93
N GLN A 169 -21.01 -40.06 24.49
CA GLN A 169 -21.46 -40.07 23.10
C GLN A 169 -22.00 -38.70 22.68
N ALA A 170 -22.88 -38.08 23.47
CA ALA A 170 -23.41 -36.76 23.18
C ALA A 170 -22.29 -35.69 23.11
N SER A 171 -21.30 -35.77 24.00
CA SER A 171 -20.15 -34.85 24.00
C SER A 171 -19.26 -35.04 22.77
N LEU A 172 -19.03 -36.30 22.34
CA LEU A 172 -18.26 -36.63 21.14
C LEU A 172 -18.98 -36.21 19.86
N GLU A 173 -20.30 -36.40 19.78
CA GLU A 173 -21.12 -35.92 18.67
C GLU A 173 -21.04 -34.38 18.56
N HIS A 174 -21.12 -33.67 19.69
CA HIS A 174 -20.93 -32.23 19.71
C HIS A 174 -19.53 -31.82 19.22
N LEU A 175 -18.46 -32.42 19.75
CA LEU A 175 -17.08 -32.15 19.30
C LEU A 175 -16.90 -32.41 17.80
N ARG A 176 -17.49 -33.49 17.28
CA ARG A 176 -17.45 -33.80 15.86
C ARG A 176 -18.17 -32.73 15.04
N SER A 177 -19.36 -32.30 15.47
CA SER A 177 -20.11 -31.24 14.78
C SER A 177 -19.34 -29.91 14.76
N THR A 178 -18.73 -29.53 15.89
CA THR A 178 -17.91 -28.32 15.97
C THR A 178 -16.66 -28.42 15.10
N LEU A 179 -16.01 -29.59 15.06
CA LEU A 179 -14.86 -29.82 14.19
C LEU A 179 -15.25 -29.71 12.71
N ASP A 180 -16.40 -30.26 12.31
CA ASP A 180 -16.89 -30.19 10.93
C ASP A 180 -17.24 -28.75 10.52
N GLU A 181 -17.93 -28.02 11.41
CA GLU A 181 -18.26 -26.61 11.19
C GLU A 181 -17.01 -25.74 11.09
N THR A 182 -16.07 -25.88 12.02
CA THR A 182 -14.81 -25.11 12.01
C THR A 182 -13.94 -25.45 10.80
N THR A 183 -13.91 -26.72 10.38
CA THR A 183 -13.20 -27.15 9.16
C THR A 183 -13.83 -26.51 7.93
N THR A 184 -15.16 -26.52 7.82
CA THR A 184 -15.89 -25.88 6.72
C THR A 184 -15.65 -24.37 6.68
N GLN A 185 -15.70 -23.70 7.83
CA GLN A 185 -15.40 -22.27 7.93
C GLN A 185 -13.96 -21.95 7.55
N LEU A 186 -13.00 -22.80 7.94
CA LEU A 186 -11.59 -22.61 7.60
C LEU A 186 -11.36 -22.77 6.09
N ILE A 187 -11.97 -23.78 5.48
CA ILE A 187 -11.92 -23.99 4.02
C ILE A 187 -12.48 -22.74 3.30
N GLY A 188 -13.65 -22.25 3.69
CA GLY A 188 -14.22 -21.03 3.07
C GLY A 188 -13.35 -19.79 3.26
N LYS A 189 -12.69 -19.64 4.42
CA LYS A 189 -11.70 -18.56 4.64
C LYS A 189 -10.46 -18.71 3.76
N VAL A 190 -9.98 -19.92 3.54
CA VAL A 190 -8.83 -20.20 2.66
C VAL A 190 -9.17 -19.94 1.20
N GLU A 191 -10.37 -20.35 0.75
CA GLU A 191 -10.86 -20.08 -0.61
C GLU A 191 -10.99 -18.58 -0.84
N SER A 192 -11.70 -17.86 0.03
CA SER A 192 -11.83 -16.40 -0.08
C SER A 192 -10.50 -15.65 0.00
N PHE A 193 -9.56 -16.11 0.84
CA PHE A 193 -8.20 -15.57 0.86
C PHE A 193 -7.48 -15.79 -0.48
N THR A 194 -7.60 -16.99 -1.05
CA THR A 194 -6.98 -17.37 -2.33
C THR A 194 -7.54 -16.53 -3.48
N ASP A 195 -8.86 -16.35 -3.52
CA ASP A 195 -9.53 -15.51 -4.53
C ASP A 195 -9.11 -14.04 -4.41
N ASN A 196 -9.10 -13.50 -3.19
CA ASN A 196 -8.65 -12.13 -2.93
C ASN A 196 -7.18 -11.93 -3.32
N PHE A 197 -6.32 -12.91 -3.01
CA PHE A 197 -4.91 -12.87 -3.37
C PHE A 197 -4.71 -12.92 -4.88
N SER A 198 -5.45 -13.77 -5.60
CA SER A 198 -5.41 -13.87 -7.06
C SER A 198 -5.87 -12.58 -7.74
N ASN A 199 -6.96 -11.98 -7.24
CA ASN A 199 -7.45 -10.69 -7.73
C ASN A 199 -6.44 -9.58 -7.48
N TRP A 200 -5.89 -9.51 -6.26
CA TRP A 200 -4.84 -8.56 -5.91
C TRP A 200 -3.59 -8.72 -6.79
N ASP A 201 -3.10 -9.94 -7.00
CA ASP A 201 -1.95 -10.22 -7.87
C ASP A 201 -2.21 -9.76 -9.32
N THR A 202 -3.43 -10.00 -9.83
CA THR A 202 -3.84 -9.57 -11.17
C THR A 202 -3.93 -8.05 -11.28
N GLU A 203 -4.56 -7.37 -10.31
CA GLU A 203 -4.65 -5.91 -10.26
C GLU A 203 -3.28 -5.25 -10.19
N ILE A 204 -2.38 -5.76 -9.34
CA ILE A 204 -1.02 -5.25 -9.20
C ILE A 204 -0.24 -5.46 -10.50
N LYS A 205 -0.32 -6.63 -11.13
CA LYS A 205 0.35 -6.90 -12.42
C LYS A 205 -0.12 -5.95 -13.52
N ASN A 206 -1.43 -5.78 -13.66
CA ASN A 206 -2.00 -4.88 -14.66
C ASN A 206 -1.63 -3.42 -14.38
N GLY A 207 -1.76 -2.98 -13.11
CA GLY A 207 -1.38 -1.63 -12.70
C GLY A 207 0.10 -1.32 -12.92
N TRP A 208 0.99 -2.27 -12.66
CA TRP A 208 2.42 -2.14 -12.95
C TRP A 208 2.71 -2.08 -14.45
N GLN A 209 2.04 -2.90 -15.27
CA GLN A 209 2.19 -2.87 -16.72
C GLN A 209 1.71 -1.54 -17.31
N ASP A 210 0.54 -1.06 -16.90
CA ASP A 210 0.00 0.23 -17.33
C ASP A 210 0.91 1.38 -16.90
N TRP A 211 1.40 1.34 -15.65
CA TRP A 211 2.35 2.34 -15.16
C TRP A 211 3.65 2.34 -15.96
N LEU A 212 4.21 1.17 -16.29
CA LEU A 212 5.43 1.06 -17.12
C LEU A 212 5.22 1.63 -18.52
N ILE A 213 4.09 1.29 -19.16
CA ILE A 213 3.76 1.77 -20.52
C ILE A 213 3.56 3.28 -20.52
N ASN A 214 2.77 3.81 -19.57
CA ASN A 214 2.49 5.23 -19.47
C ASN A 214 3.74 6.03 -19.13
N THR A 215 4.55 5.57 -18.17
CA THR A 215 5.80 6.24 -17.80
C THR A 215 6.80 6.26 -18.96
N ALA A 216 6.94 5.14 -19.70
CA ALA A 216 7.81 5.10 -20.87
C ALA A 216 7.31 6.04 -21.98
N LYS A 217 6.00 6.12 -22.19
CA LYS A 217 5.38 7.03 -23.14
C LYS A 217 5.59 8.49 -22.75
N ASP A 218 5.31 8.85 -21.50
CA ASP A 218 5.45 10.21 -20.98
C ASP A 218 6.92 10.66 -21.01
N PHE A 219 7.84 9.77 -20.64
CA PHE A 219 9.27 10.05 -20.74
C PHE A 219 9.69 10.30 -22.19
N LYS A 220 9.24 9.47 -23.13
CA LYS A 220 9.53 9.64 -24.55
C LYS A 220 8.94 10.95 -25.10
N THR A 221 7.68 11.23 -24.80
CA THR A 221 7.01 12.48 -25.21
C THR A 221 7.70 13.71 -24.61
N SER A 222 8.12 13.66 -23.35
CA SER A 222 8.90 14.73 -22.71
C SER A 222 10.26 14.89 -23.38
N GLN A 223 10.96 13.80 -23.67
CA GLN A 223 12.25 13.82 -24.36
C GLN A 223 12.12 14.42 -25.76
N ASP A 224 11.13 14.01 -26.54
CA ASP A 224 10.89 14.51 -27.89
C ASP A 224 10.53 16.01 -27.86
N THR A 225 9.63 16.43 -26.94
CA THR A 225 9.26 17.83 -26.75
C THR A 225 10.47 18.69 -26.36
N ASN A 226 11.30 18.21 -25.43
CA ASN A 226 12.51 18.90 -25.00
C ASN A 226 13.53 18.99 -26.13
N LYS A 227 13.69 17.94 -26.93
CA LYS A 227 14.60 17.92 -28.08
C LYS A 227 14.13 18.88 -29.17
N GLU A 228 12.84 18.91 -29.48
CA GLU A 228 12.26 19.86 -30.43
C GLU A 228 12.40 21.31 -29.94
N GLY A 229 12.09 21.56 -28.67
CA GLY A 229 12.26 22.88 -28.05
C GLY A 229 13.72 23.35 -28.06
N PHE A 230 14.65 22.47 -27.70
CA PHE A 230 16.09 22.76 -27.74
C PHE A 230 16.58 23.02 -29.16
N ASN A 231 16.21 22.18 -30.13
CA ASN A 231 16.60 22.35 -31.53
C ASN A 231 16.06 23.66 -32.11
N LYS A 232 14.81 24.00 -31.80
CA LYS A 232 14.21 25.29 -32.20
C LYS A 232 14.98 26.46 -31.59
N TYR A 233 15.25 26.41 -30.29
CA TYR A 233 16.03 27.44 -29.60
C TYR A 233 17.44 27.61 -30.21
N MET A 234 18.12 26.50 -30.51
CA MET A 234 19.44 26.52 -31.13
C MET A 234 19.40 27.12 -32.53
N LYS A 235 18.42 26.76 -33.35
CA LYS A 235 18.21 27.34 -34.69
C LYS A 235 17.91 28.85 -34.61
N ASP A 236 17.08 29.26 -33.66
CA ASP A 236 16.77 30.67 -33.43
C ASP A 236 18.01 31.44 -32.92
N CYS A 237 18.89 30.79 -32.16
CA CYS A 237 20.17 31.36 -31.73
C CYS A 237 21.13 31.53 -32.92
N GLU A 238 21.31 30.49 -33.72
CA GLU A 238 22.13 30.51 -34.94
C GLU A 238 21.68 31.61 -35.91
N THR A 239 20.36 31.72 -36.13
CA THR A 239 19.78 32.79 -36.96
C THR A 239 20.10 34.18 -36.40
N ARG A 240 19.91 34.38 -35.09
CA ARG A 240 20.21 35.68 -34.45
C ARG A 240 21.69 36.03 -34.48
N VAL A 241 22.58 35.05 -34.30
CA VAL A 241 24.03 35.25 -34.37
C VAL A 241 24.43 35.62 -35.80
N SER A 242 23.94 34.90 -36.81
CA SER A 242 24.18 35.22 -38.22
C SER A 242 23.67 36.61 -38.60
N ASP A 243 22.45 36.96 -38.18
CA ASP A 243 21.87 38.27 -38.42
C ASP A 243 22.68 39.39 -37.73
N LEU A 244 23.14 39.15 -36.50
CA LEU A 244 23.96 40.10 -35.76
C LEU A 244 25.33 40.27 -36.41
N GLU A 245 25.95 39.17 -36.86
CA GLU A 245 27.22 39.19 -37.58
C GLU A 245 27.10 39.99 -38.88
N ASN A 246 26.09 39.71 -39.70
CA ASN A 246 25.82 40.45 -40.94
C ASN A 246 25.62 41.95 -40.66
N THR A 247 24.80 42.29 -39.66
CA THR A 247 24.57 43.69 -39.26
C THR A 247 25.87 44.37 -38.83
N TYR A 248 26.72 43.66 -38.08
CA TYR A 248 28.00 44.20 -37.60
C TYR A 248 29.02 44.36 -38.73
N GLN A 249 29.10 43.40 -39.65
CA GLN A 249 29.93 43.49 -40.84
C GLN A 249 29.51 44.68 -41.73
N GLU A 250 28.22 44.88 -41.95
CA GLU A 250 27.71 46.03 -42.70
C GLU A 250 28.03 47.37 -42.01
N LYS A 251 27.86 47.43 -40.68
CA LYS A 251 28.24 48.61 -39.90
C LYS A 251 29.72 48.92 -40.08
N LEU A 252 30.60 47.94 -39.91
CA LEU A 252 32.05 48.13 -40.09
C LEU A 252 32.43 48.56 -41.51
N ARG A 253 31.74 48.02 -42.53
CA ARG A 253 31.95 48.37 -43.94
C ARG A 253 31.66 49.85 -44.21
N LEU A 254 30.65 50.42 -43.56
CA LEU A 254 30.14 51.77 -43.84
C LEU A 254 30.62 52.85 -42.86
N GLU A 255 31.01 52.48 -41.65
CA GLU A 255 31.49 53.41 -40.62
C GLU A 255 32.79 54.13 -41.05
N LYS A 256 33.73 53.41 -41.66
CA LYS A 256 34.98 54.00 -42.17
C LYS A 256 34.73 55.02 -43.30
N PRO A 257 33.94 54.71 -44.34
CA PRO A 257 33.52 55.71 -45.33
C PRO A 257 32.79 56.92 -44.73
N ALA A 258 31.83 56.73 -43.82
CA ALA A 258 31.10 57.83 -43.19
C ALA A 258 32.05 58.78 -42.43
N THR A 259 32.97 58.21 -41.64
CA THR A 259 33.97 59.00 -40.91
C THR A 259 34.97 59.70 -41.85
N TYR A 260 35.26 59.11 -43.01
CA TYR A 260 36.05 59.77 -44.06
C TYR A 260 35.31 60.99 -44.63
N TRP A 261 34.04 60.85 -45.02
CA TRP A 261 33.24 61.94 -45.56
C TRP A 261 33.08 63.09 -44.56
N LYS A 262 32.86 62.79 -43.29
CA LYS A 262 32.87 63.77 -42.20
C LYS A 262 34.18 64.57 -42.13
N LYS A 263 35.32 63.88 -42.26
CA LYS A 263 36.64 64.53 -42.27
C LYS A 263 36.84 65.37 -43.54
N ALA A 264 36.38 64.87 -44.69
CA ALA A 264 36.44 65.58 -45.96
C ALA A 264 35.59 66.86 -45.93
N ALA A 265 34.36 66.79 -45.42
CA ALA A 265 33.47 67.94 -45.23
C ALA A 265 34.15 69.04 -44.39
N LYS A 266 34.71 68.67 -43.23
CA LYS A 266 35.47 69.62 -42.39
C LYS A 266 36.65 70.25 -43.13
N LYS A 267 37.42 69.45 -43.89
CA LYS A 267 38.56 69.93 -44.67
C LYS A 267 38.13 70.95 -45.74
N TYR A 268 37.09 70.63 -46.52
CA TYR A 268 36.59 71.51 -47.58
C TYR A 268 35.91 72.76 -47.02
N GLY A 269 35.20 72.65 -45.89
CA GLY A 269 34.65 73.80 -45.18
C GLY A 269 35.74 74.77 -44.71
N PHE A 270 36.84 74.25 -44.15
CA PHE A 270 38.00 75.06 -43.77
C PHE A 270 38.65 75.72 -44.99
N GLN A 271 38.85 74.99 -46.10
CA GLN A 271 39.38 75.55 -47.35
C GLN A 271 38.47 76.64 -47.93
N GLY A 272 37.15 76.42 -47.95
CA GLY A 272 36.17 77.40 -48.40
C GLY A 272 36.20 78.67 -47.54
N GLY A 273 36.31 78.51 -46.21
CA GLY A 273 36.49 79.62 -45.29
C GLY A 273 37.78 80.43 -45.54
N LEU A 274 38.90 79.75 -45.82
CA LEU A 274 40.15 80.42 -46.20
C LEU A 274 40.03 81.22 -47.50
N TRP A 275 39.42 80.63 -48.54
CA TRP A 275 39.19 81.36 -49.80
C TRP A 275 38.24 82.53 -49.63
N PHE A 276 37.22 82.39 -48.78
CA PHE A 276 36.30 83.48 -48.45
C PHE A 276 37.03 84.63 -47.75
N LEU A 277 37.87 84.31 -46.77
CA LEU A 277 38.69 85.31 -46.09
C LEU A 277 39.68 85.98 -47.06
N ALA A 278 40.30 85.22 -47.96
CA ALA A 278 41.17 85.75 -49.00
C ALA A 278 40.43 86.70 -49.95
N LEU A 279 39.21 86.35 -50.38
CA LEU A 279 38.36 87.21 -51.21
C LEU A 279 37.96 88.49 -50.49
N VAL A 280 37.49 88.40 -49.24
CA VAL A 280 37.11 89.58 -48.45
C VAL A 280 38.31 90.52 -48.27
N SER A 281 39.48 89.98 -47.91
CA SER A 281 40.72 90.75 -47.78
C SER A 281 41.12 91.41 -49.11
N PHE A 282 41.07 90.67 -50.21
CA PHE A 282 41.38 91.18 -51.56
C PHE A 282 40.43 92.30 -51.99
N VAL A 283 39.13 92.15 -51.72
CA VAL A 283 38.12 93.17 -52.01
C VAL A 283 38.31 94.42 -51.18
N LEU A 284 38.60 94.29 -49.87
CA LEU A 284 38.89 95.42 -49.00
C LEU A 284 40.14 96.18 -49.44
N LEU A 285 41.23 95.47 -49.78
CA LEU A 285 42.44 96.08 -50.33
C LEU A 285 42.17 96.82 -51.64
N GLY A 286 41.35 96.23 -52.53
CA GLY A 286 40.90 96.87 -53.76
C GLY A 286 40.14 98.17 -53.48
N ILE A 287 39.17 98.15 -52.56
CA ILE A 287 38.41 99.34 -52.17
C ILE A 287 39.33 100.45 -51.63
N LEU A 288 40.27 100.11 -50.74
CA LEU A 288 41.24 101.08 -50.22
C LEU A 288 42.10 101.69 -51.33
N TYR A 289 42.65 100.85 -52.21
CA TYR A 289 43.46 101.30 -53.34
C TYR A 289 42.67 102.20 -54.31
N PHE A 290 41.45 101.81 -54.70
CA PHE A 290 40.62 102.61 -55.60
C PHE A 290 40.15 103.93 -54.94
N ARG A 291 39.90 103.93 -53.61
CA ARG A 291 39.63 105.14 -52.85
C ARG A 291 40.83 106.10 -52.87
N ASP A 292 42.02 105.60 -52.56
CA ASP A 292 43.23 106.43 -52.51
C ASP A 292 43.57 106.99 -53.91
N LEU A 293 43.39 106.19 -54.97
CA LEU A 293 43.52 106.62 -56.36
C LEU A 293 42.50 107.72 -56.70
N TYR A 294 41.22 107.55 -56.31
CA TYR A 294 40.16 108.53 -56.55
C TYR A 294 40.42 109.87 -55.83
N VAL A 295 40.83 109.82 -54.56
CA VAL A 295 41.18 111.03 -53.77
C VAL A 295 42.39 111.74 -54.37
N SER A 296 43.44 111.00 -54.75
CA SER A 296 44.64 111.57 -55.36
C SER A 296 44.35 112.22 -56.72
N TRP A 297 43.44 111.62 -57.50
CA TRP A 297 42.98 112.16 -58.78
C TRP A 297 42.18 113.45 -58.61
N LEU A 298 41.22 113.51 -57.68
CA LEU A 298 40.48 114.74 -57.36
C LEU A 298 41.40 115.85 -56.81
N GLY A 299 42.42 115.48 -56.04
CA GLY A 299 43.38 116.40 -55.44
C GLY A 299 44.42 116.98 -56.41
N GLY A 300 44.35 116.67 -57.71
CA GLY A 300 45.21 117.26 -58.75
C GLY A 300 46.70 116.88 -58.67
N HIS A 301 47.05 115.82 -57.93
CA HIS A 301 48.43 115.35 -57.82
C HIS A 301 48.85 114.61 -59.10
N GLU A 302 50.14 114.65 -59.49
CA GLU A 302 50.66 113.86 -60.61
C GLU A 302 50.63 112.37 -60.26
N ILE A 303 49.55 111.70 -60.65
CA ILE A 303 49.45 110.24 -60.57
C ILE A 303 50.19 109.66 -61.78
N ALA A 304 50.95 108.58 -61.57
CA ALA A 304 51.61 107.84 -62.65
C ALA A 304 50.64 107.33 -63.73
N MET A 305 49.33 107.29 -63.43
CA MET A 305 48.27 106.87 -64.35
C MET A 305 47.25 108.01 -64.54
N ASN A 306 47.49 108.88 -65.53
CA ASN A 306 46.55 109.95 -65.86
C ASN A 306 45.48 109.43 -66.83
N VAL A 307 44.25 109.21 -66.34
CA VAL A 307 43.12 108.64 -67.11
C VAL A 307 42.66 109.52 -68.28
N ASN A 308 43.21 110.72 -68.42
CA ASN A 308 42.94 111.62 -69.54
C ASN A 308 43.75 111.27 -70.81
N THR A 309 44.69 110.32 -70.73
CA THR A 309 45.46 109.80 -71.89
C THR A 309 45.02 108.39 -72.27
N ILE A 310 45.07 108.07 -73.57
CA ILE A 310 44.72 106.75 -74.11
C ILE A 310 45.53 105.64 -73.42
N GLN A 311 46.83 105.86 -73.18
CA GLN A 311 47.70 104.92 -72.47
C GLN A 311 47.24 104.67 -71.03
N GLY A 312 46.84 105.72 -70.30
CA GLY A 312 46.32 105.60 -68.93
C GLY A 312 45.00 104.83 -68.85
N VAL A 313 44.08 105.07 -69.80
CA VAL A 313 42.81 104.33 -69.90
C VAL A 313 43.04 102.84 -70.16
N VAL A 314 43.97 102.49 -71.06
CA VAL A 314 44.28 101.09 -71.38
C VAL A 314 44.91 100.35 -70.18
N ILE A 315 45.85 100.97 -69.48
CA ILE A 315 46.48 100.39 -68.28
C ILE A 315 45.45 100.22 -67.16
N PHE A 316 44.63 101.23 -66.90
CA PHE A 316 43.57 101.16 -65.89
C PHE A 316 42.53 100.06 -66.22
N GLY A 317 42.10 99.99 -67.48
CA GLY A 317 41.16 98.95 -67.95
C GLY A 317 41.74 97.54 -67.77
N SER A 318 43.03 97.36 -68.01
CA SER A 318 43.72 96.07 -67.84
C SER A 318 43.84 95.68 -66.36
N ILE A 319 44.19 96.62 -65.47
CA ILE A 319 44.21 96.38 -64.02
C ILE A 319 42.81 96.03 -63.51
N LEU A 320 41.78 96.76 -63.93
CA LEU A 320 40.39 96.48 -63.56
C LEU A 320 39.94 95.10 -64.05
N ALA A 321 40.32 94.71 -65.28
CA ALA A 321 40.01 93.39 -65.83
C ALA A 321 40.71 92.26 -65.04
N ILE A 322 41.99 92.43 -64.69
CA ILE A 322 42.74 91.47 -63.86
C ILE A 322 42.10 91.36 -62.47
N TYR A 323 41.73 92.50 -61.86
CA TYR A 323 41.06 92.53 -60.57
C TYR A 323 39.72 91.78 -60.62
N ALA A 324 38.86 92.08 -61.62
CA ALA A 324 37.59 91.39 -61.80
C ALA A 324 37.77 89.88 -62.06
N PHE A 325 38.81 89.49 -62.82
CA PHE A 325 39.16 88.08 -63.04
C PHE A 325 39.58 87.37 -61.76
N LEU A 326 40.37 88.01 -60.90
CA LEU A 326 40.79 87.46 -59.60
C LEU A 326 39.60 87.31 -58.64
N VAL A 327 38.73 88.32 -58.54
CA VAL A 327 37.48 88.22 -57.76
C VAL A 327 36.64 87.04 -58.26
N ARG A 328 36.45 86.92 -59.57
CA ARG A 328 35.70 85.81 -60.17
C ARG A 328 36.34 84.45 -59.85
N THR A 329 37.66 84.34 -59.90
CA THR A 329 38.39 83.10 -59.65
C THR A 329 38.29 82.69 -58.18
N LEU A 330 38.50 83.62 -57.26
CA LEU A 330 38.35 83.38 -55.82
C LEU A 330 36.91 83.00 -55.46
N SER A 331 35.90 83.69 -56.02
CA SER A 331 34.49 83.30 -55.85
C SER A 331 34.23 81.87 -56.32
N ARG A 332 34.78 81.46 -57.47
CA ARG A 332 34.67 80.07 -57.96
C ARG A 332 35.32 79.06 -57.04
N LEU A 333 36.48 79.38 -56.46
CA LEU A 333 37.17 78.50 -55.49
C LEU A 333 36.38 78.34 -54.18
N ILE A 334 35.74 79.41 -53.70
CA ILE A 334 34.82 79.37 -52.54
C ILE A 334 33.66 78.43 -52.82
N PHE A 335 32.92 78.69 -53.92
CA PHE A 335 31.76 77.86 -54.28
C PHE A 335 32.16 76.41 -54.51
N SER A 336 33.29 76.15 -55.17
CA SER A 336 33.80 74.78 -55.36
C SER A 336 34.07 74.09 -54.03
N SER A 337 34.70 74.78 -53.07
CA SER A 337 35.02 74.21 -51.76
C SER A 337 33.77 73.93 -50.94
N PHE A 338 32.79 74.85 -50.94
CA PHE A 338 31.52 74.63 -50.23
C PHE A 338 30.62 73.59 -50.91
N HIS A 339 30.65 73.45 -52.24
CA HIS A 339 29.97 72.37 -52.93
C HIS A 339 30.55 71.00 -52.53
N LEU A 340 31.88 70.87 -52.49
CA LEU A 340 32.55 69.65 -52.04
C LEU A 340 32.30 69.36 -50.56
N MET A 341 32.19 70.39 -49.72
CA MET A 341 31.78 70.25 -48.33
C MET A 341 30.36 69.67 -48.23
N ARG A 342 29.39 70.28 -48.90
CA ARG A 342 27.99 69.85 -48.87
C ARG A 342 27.80 68.44 -49.45
N ASP A 343 28.47 68.13 -50.56
CA ASP A 343 28.45 66.78 -51.13
C ASP A 343 29.02 65.74 -50.15
N ALA A 344 30.09 66.07 -49.43
CA ALA A 344 30.62 65.20 -48.39
C ALA A 344 29.66 65.05 -47.19
N GLU A 345 28.96 66.10 -46.77
CA GLU A 345 27.93 66.03 -45.71
C GLU A 345 26.72 65.19 -46.14
N GLU A 346 26.26 65.36 -47.38
CA GLU A 346 25.16 64.58 -47.96
C GLU A 346 25.52 63.08 -48.02
N ARG A 347 26.75 62.73 -48.42
CA ARG A 347 27.24 61.34 -48.40
C ARG A 347 27.38 60.76 -47.00
N GLU A 348 27.79 61.56 -46.01
CA GLU A 348 27.79 61.13 -44.60
C GLU A 348 26.37 60.80 -44.14
N LEU A 349 25.41 61.69 -44.38
CA LEU A 349 24.01 61.52 -44.00
C LEU A 349 23.37 60.31 -44.71
N LEU A 350 23.60 60.15 -46.01
CA LEU A 350 23.12 58.99 -46.78
C LEU A 350 23.69 57.68 -46.26
N THR A 351 24.96 57.67 -45.80
CA THR A 351 25.57 56.47 -45.21
C THR A 351 24.88 56.08 -43.90
N TYR A 352 24.57 57.06 -43.03
CA TYR A 352 23.81 56.79 -41.80
C TYR A 352 22.36 56.39 -42.08
N LEU A 353 21.73 57.02 -43.07
CA LEU A 353 20.39 56.65 -43.51
C LEU A 353 20.37 55.20 -43.98
N TYR A 354 21.31 54.80 -44.85
CA TYR A 354 21.45 53.40 -45.26
C TYR A 354 21.60 52.45 -44.06
N LEU A 355 22.44 52.79 -43.08
CA LEU A 355 22.64 51.97 -41.89
C LEU A 355 21.36 51.85 -41.05
N SER A 356 20.57 52.92 -40.91
CA SER A 356 19.27 52.86 -40.24
C SER A 356 18.25 52.01 -41.01
N LEU A 357 18.21 52.12 -42.34
CA LEU A 357 17.32 51.34 -43.20
C LEU A 357 17.73 49.86 -43.25
N SER A 358 19.02 49.54 -43.10
CA SER A 358 19.48 48.15 -43.06
C SER A 358 19.06 47.45 -41.77
N LYS A 359 19.00 48.19 -40.66
CA LYS A 359 18.56 47.71 -39.35
C LYS A 359 17.07 47.33 -39.33
N ASP A 360 16.24 48.07 -40.04
CA ASP A 360 14.80 47.82 -40.13
C ASP A 360 14.50 46.91 -41.35
N ARG A 361 14.25 45.62 -41.09
CA ARG A 361 14.00 44.59 -42.14
C ARG A 361 12.79 44.87 -43.03
N GLU A 362 11.96 45.84 -42.68
CA GLU A 362 10.71 46.16 -43.40
C GLU A 362 10.95 47.03 -44.66
N ILE A 363 12.15 47.56 -44.86
CA ILE A 363 12.41 48.52 -45.94
C ILE A 363 13.10 47.81 -47.11
N GLY A 364 12.34 47.67 -48.22
CA GLY A 364 12.65 46.82 -49.37
C GLY A 364 13.93 47.17 -50.13
N GLU A 365 14.51 46.17 -50.79
CA GLU A 365 15.79 46.19 -51.53
C GLU A 365 15.92 47.38 -52.50
N ALA A 366 14.83 47.77 -53.16
CA ALA A 366 14.80 48.92 -54.07
C ALA A 366 15.21 50.26 -53.41
N SER A 367 14.84 50.47 -52.15
CA SER A 367 15.24 51.68 -51.40
C SER A 367 16.73 51.69 -51.06
N ARG A 368 17.31 50.51 -50.81
CA ARG A 368 18.72 50.32 -50.50
C ARG A 368 19.59 50.59 -51.73
N ASP A 369 19.16 50.11 -52.89
CA ASP A 369 19.86 50.33 -54.17
C ASP A 369 19.89 51.81 -54.56
N ILE A 370 18.79 52.54 -54.35
CA ILE A 370 18.73 53.98 -54.62
C ILE A 370 19.71 54.75 -53.72
N VAL A 371 19.79 54.41 -52.43
CA VAL A 371 20.74 55.05 -51.51
C VAL A 371 22.19 54.70 -51.86
N LEU A 372 22.47 53.47 -52.28
CA LEU A 372 23.79 53.08 -52.79
C LEU A 372 24.16 53.84 -54.07
N GLN A 373 23.22 53.98 -55.01
CA GLN A 373 23.44 54.77 -56.23
C GLN A 373 23.72 56.24 -55.92
N ALA A 374 23.00 56.83 -54.96
CA ALA A 374 23.25 58.20 -54.50
C ALA A 374 24.64 58.34 -53.84
N LEU A 375 25.05 57.39 -52.99
CA LEU A 375 26.37 57.34 -52.34
C LEU A 375 27.54 57.30 -53.32
N PHE A 376 27.39 56.57 -54.43
CA PHE A 376 28.43 56.40 -55.45
C PHE A 376 28.29 57.34 -56.67
N SER A 377 27.31 58.24 -56.68
CA SER A 377 27.16 59.25 -57.74
C SER A 377 28.32 60.27 -57.74
N ARG A 378 28.58 60.92 -58.88
CA ARG A 378 29.70 61.86 -59.03
C ARG A 378 29.34 63.22 -58.42
N SER A 379 30.29 63.82 -57.68
CA SER A 379 30.17 65.21 -57.22
C SER A 379 30.38 66.17 -58.39
N GLU A 380 29.35 66.89 -58.82
CA GLU A 380 29.51 67.96 -59.79
C GLU A 380 30.18 69.17 -59.12
N THR A 381 31.38 69.51 -59.57
CA THR A 381 32.05 70.74 -59.14
C THR A 381 31.93 71.77 -60.24
N GLY A 382 31.56 73.01 -59.90
CA GLY A 382 31.40 74.11 -60.86
C GLY A 382 32.68 74.55 -61.59
N LEU A 383 33.79 73.81 -61.43
CA LEU A 383 35.07 74.03 -62.12
C LEU A 383 35.26 73.11 -63.34
N LEU A 384 34.61 71.94 -63.38
CA LEU A 384 34.74 70.93 -64.45
C LEU A 384 33.36 70.62 -65.02
N ALA A 385 32.84 71.52 -65.86
CA ALA A 385 31.48 71.46 -66.39
C ALA A 385 31.33 70.57 -67.65
N SER A 386 32.30 69.73 -68.00
CA SER A 386 32.26 68.98 -69.26
C SER A 386 32.92 67.62 -69.13
N GLU A 387 32.21 66.66 -68.55
CA GLU A 387 32.45 65.24 -68.84
C GLU A 387 31.24 64.41 -68.39
N SER A 388 30.57 63.79 -69.37
CA SER A 388 29.32 63.05 -69.24
C SER A 388 29.45 61.85 -68.30
N GLY A 389 28.81 61.91 -67.14
CA GLY A 389 28.69 60.82 -66.18
C GLY A 389 27.39 60.92 -65.36
N PRO A 390 26.96 59.85 -64.67
CA PRO A 390 25.69 59.82 -63.95
C PRO A 390 25.65 60.80 -62.78
N THR A 391 24.63 61.65 -62.76
CA THR A 391 24.36 62.70 -61.78
C THR A 391 23.53 62.21 -60.59
N MET A 392 23.68 62.87 -59.44
CA MET A 392 22.92 62.57 -58.23
C MET A 392 21.41 62.81 -58.47
N PRO A 393 20.52 61.83 -58.19
CA PRO A 393 19.07 62.05 -58.28
C PRO A 393 18.62 63.03 -57.18
N GLY A 394 17.72 63.96 -57.54
CA GLY A 394 17.24 64.99 -56.61
C GLY A 394 16.41 64.39 -55.46
N ILE A 395 16.52 64.94 -54.26
CA ILE A 395 15.81 64.50 -53.03
C ILE A 395 14.28 64.37 -53.25
N GLY A 396 13.69 65.16 -54.15
CA GLY A 396 12.27 65.09 -54.50
C GLY A 396 11.83 63.79 -55.22
N GLU A 397 12.75 63.09 -55.88
CA GLU A 397 12.46 61.79 -56.53
C GLU A 397 12.43 60.64 -55.53
N LEU A 398 13.19 60.74 -54.43
CA LEU A 398 13.21 59.76 -53.34
C LEU A 398 11.84 59.63 -52.65
N PHE A 399 11.12 60.74 -52.48
CA PHE A 399 9.80 60.72 -51.83
C PHE A 399 8.67 60.23 -52.75
N LYS A 400 8.80 60.35 -54.07
CA LYS A 400 7.75 59.91 -55.03
C LYS A 400 7.68 58.39 -55.17
N HIS A 401 8.78 57.68 -54.98
CA HIS A 401 8.83 56.20 -55.09
C HIS A 401 8.58 55.47 -53.77
N SER A 402 8.58 56.18 -52.63
CA SER A 402 8.27 55.60 -51.31
C SER A 402 6.76 55.45 -51.03
N GLN A 403 5.89 56.00 -51.89
CA GLN A 403 4.42 55.95 -51.72
C GLN A 403 3.71 54.95 -52.65
N LYS A 404 4.42 53.92 -53.16
CA LYS A 404 3.79 52.87 -53.96
C LYS A 404 4.02 51.49 -53.38
#